data_AF-U6F0D7-F1
#
_entry.id   AF-U6F0D7-F1
#
_cell.length_a   1.000
_cell.length_b   1.000
_cell.length_c   1.000
_cell.angle_alpha   90.00
_cell.angle_beta   90.00
_cell.angle_gamma   90.00
#
_symmetry.space_group_name_H-M   'P 1'
#
loop_
_entity.id
_entity.type
_entity.pdbx_description
1 polymer ?
#
loop_
_entity_poly.entity_id
_entity_poly.type
_entity_poly.pdbx_seq_one_letter_code
_entity_poly.pdbx_strand_id
1 'polypeptide(L)' 'MHESREKYDTYPKMVVPEFAKITYIGDAGTDNGETIAEAPYEGMTDDIRNGNYYDENYRIIKKDGHKYVQK' A
#
# COMPACT_ATOMS: atom_id res chain seq x y z
N MET A 1 20.33 -1.71 -1.03
CA MET A 1 20.22 -0.29 -0.64
C MET A 1 21.54 0.27 -0.13
N HIS A 2 22.24 -0.40 0.80
CA HIS A 2 23.51 0.09 1.37
C HIS A 2 24.65 0.20 0.36
N GLU A 3 24.93 -0.85 -0.43
CA GLU A 3 25.98 -0.81 -1.45
C GLU A 3 25.75 0.31 -2.49
N SER A 4 24.49 0.51 -2.91
CA SER A 4 24.13 1.52 -3.90
C SER A 4 24.37 2.95 -3.40
N ARG A 5 24.05 3.26 -2.14
CA ARG A 5 24.25 4.60 -1.57
C ARG A 5 25.72 4.93 -1.28
N GLU A 6 26.60 3.92 -1.24
CA GLU A 6 28.05 4.10 -1.07
C GLU A 6 28.78 4.22 -2.42
N LYS A 7 28.28 3.54 -3.45
CA LYS A 7 28.89 3.48 -4.79
C LYS A 7 28.63 4.73 -5.65
N TYR A 8 27.46 5.34 -5.55
CA TYR A 8 27.02 6.40 -6.45
C TYR A 8 26.93 7.76 -5.77
N ASP A 9 26.97 8.84 -6.57
CA ASP A 9 27.00 10.20 -6.06
C ASP A 9 25.74 10.56 -5.27
N THR A 10 25.97 11.23 -4.15
CA THR A 10 24.91 11.67 -3.23
C THR A 10 24.47 13.12 -3.48
N TYR A 11 25.29 13.92 -4.17
CA TYR A 11 25.06 15.35 -4.41
C TYR A 11 25.23 15.73 -5.88
N PRO A 12 24.47 16.71 -6.39
CA PRO A 12 23.44 17.48 -5.68
C PRO A 12 22.16 16.67 -5.40
N LYS A 13 21.42 17.06 -4.35
CA LYS A 13 20.13 16.42 -4.03
C LYS A 13 19.03 16.93 -4.95
N MET A 14 18.14 16.03 -5.38
CA MET A 14 16.87 16.39 -5.99
C MET A 14 15.86 16.70 -4.88
N VAL A 15 15.43 17.96 -4.78
CA VAL A 15 14.42 18.41 -3.80
C VAL A 15 13.05 18.39 -4.47
N VAL A 16 12.06 17.74 -3.85
CA VAL A 16 10.70 17.60 -4.38
C VAL A 16 9.69 18.14 -3.36
N PRO A 17 9.27 19.42 -3.47
CA PRO A 17 8.29 20.04 -2.57
C PRO A 17 6.88 20.01 -3.15
N GLU A 18 6.06 19.03 -2.76
CA GLU A 18 4.69 18.86 -3.26
C GLU A 18 3.67 18.65 -2.13
N PHE A 19 2.45 19.17 -2.32
CA PHE A 19 1.28 18.83 -1.51
C PHE A 19 0.52 17.67 -2.16
N ALA A 20 -0.17 16.86 -1.34
CA ALA A 20 -1.07 15.81 -1.82
C ALA A 20 -2.44 15.90 -1.14
N LYS A 21 -3.47 15.42 -1.84
CA LYS A 21 -4.83 15.28 -1.29
C LYS A 21 -5.02 13.87 -0.77
N ILE A 22 -5.48 13.74 0.47
CA ILE A 22 -5.88 12.44 1.04
C ILE A 22 -7.14 11.96 0.31
N THR A 23 -7.08 10.76 -0.28
CA THR A 23 -8.20 10.15 -1.02
C THR A 23 -8.87 8.98 -0.29
N TYR A 24 -8.30 8.53 0.83
CA TYR A 24 -8.81 7.41 1.63
C TYR A 24 -8.27 7.52 3.07
N ILE A 25 -9.08 7.15 4.05
CA ILE A 25 -8.72 7.03 5.47
C ILE A 25 -9.43 5.77 5.98
N GLY A 26 -8.68 4.85 6.60
CA GLY A 26 -9.20 3.64 7.24
C GLY A 26 -8.52 3.39 8.58
N ASP A 27 -9.26 2.85 9.55
CA ASP A 27 -8.72 2.47 10.86
C ASP A 27 -8.32 0.99 10.85
N ALA A 28 -7.01 0.75 10.72
CA ALA A 28 -6.43 -0.59 10.66
C ALA A 28 -6.04 -1.17 12.03
N GLY A 29 -6.21 -0.39 13.12
CA GLY A 29 -5.59 -0.68 14.40
C GLY A 29 -4.05 -0.48 14.40
N THR A 30 -3.42 -0.82 15.52
CA THR A 30 -1.95 -0.79 15.67
C THR A 30 -1.36 -2.17 15.40
N ASP A 31 -0.13 -2.22 14.88
CA ASP A 31 0.62 -3.47 14.62
C ASP A 31 -0.09 -4.48 13.70
N ASN A 32 -0.96 -4.00 12.80
CA ASN A 32 -1.61 -4.84 11.80
C ASN A 32 -0.66 -5.15 10.63
N GLY A 33 -0.02 -6.32 10.70
CA GLY A 33 0.90 -6.84 9.69
C GLY A 33 0.28 -7.12 8.32
N GLU A 34 -1.03 -6.99 8.16
CA GLU A 34 -1.73 -7.16 6.88
C GLU A 34 -2.04 -5.83 6.17
N THR A 35 -1.72 -4.68 6.79
CA THR A 35 -2.02 -3.37 6.19
C THR A 35 -1.25 -3.14 4.89
N ILE A 36 0.06 -3.48 4.86
CA ILE A 36 0.93 -3.38 3.67
C ILE A 36 1.75 -4.66 3.58
N ALA A 37 1.15 -5.72 3.04
CA ALA A 37 1.71 -7.08 3.08
C ALA A 37 2.02 -7.69 1.70
N GLU A 38 1.72 -6.99 0.60
CA GLU A 38 1.98 -7.45 -0.76
C GLU A 38 2.40 -6.30 -1.70
N ALA A 39 2.96 -6.64 -2.85
CA ALA A 39 3.28 -5.66 -3.88
C ALA A 39 2.01 -5.03 -4.46
N PRO A 40 2.02 -3.73 -4.82
CA PRO A 40 0.87 -3.08 -5.44
C PRO A 40 0.53 -3.70 -6.80
N TYR A 41 -0.76 -3.72 -7.13
CA TYR A 41 -1.27 -4.11 -8.45
C TYR A 41 -2.25 -3.05 -8.99
N GLU A 42 -2.47 -3.09 -10.31
CA GLU A 42 -3.42 -2.22 -10.99
C GLU A 42 -4.84 -2.38 -10.42
N GLY A 43 -5.44 -1.30 -9.94
CA GLY A 43 -6.77 -1.32 -9.33
C GLY A 43 -6.80 -1.52 -7.81
N MET A 44 -5.66 -1.83 -7.16
CA MET A 44 -5.59 -2.04 -5.70
C MET A 44 -6.18 -0.86 -4.90
N THR A 45 -5.95 0.39 -5.33
CA THR A 45 -6.50 1.56 -4.61
C THR A 45 -8.02 1.62 -4.66
N ASP A 46 -8.62 1.16 -5.76
CA ASP A 46 -10.07 1.14 -5.90
C ASP A 46 -10.65 -0.04 -5.13
N ASP A 47 -9.96 -1.17 -5.09
CA ASP A 47 -10.33 -2.30 -4.23
C ASP A 47 -10.34 -1.92 -2.75
N ILE A 48 -9.35 -1.15 -2.29
CA ILE A 48 -9.31 -0.63 -0.92
C ILE A 48 -10.47 0.35 -0.67
N ARG A 49 -10.63 1.37 -1.53
CA ARG A 49 -11.66 2.41 -1.36
C ARG A 49 -13.08 1.87 -1.45
N ASN A 50 -13.32 0.86 -2.29
CA ASN A 50 -14.62 0.24 -2.50
C ASN A 50 -14.94 -0.84 -1.45
N GLY A 51 -14.03 -1.12 -0.51
CA GLY A 51 -14.24 -2.11 0.55
C GLY A 51 -14.13 -3.56 0.07
N ASN A 52 -13.40 -3.80 -1.03
CA ASN A 52 -13.20 -5.13 -1.62
C ASN A 52 -11.84 -5.76 -1.21
N TYR A 53 -10.98 -5.02 -0.53
CA TYR A 53 -9.63 -5.47 -0.18
C TYR A 53 -9.51 -6.02 1.25
N TYR A 54 -10.14 -5.36 2.23
CA TYR A 54 -10.10 -5.76 3.64
C TYR A 54 -11.46 -6.28 4.12
N ASP A 55 -11.44 -7.24 5.03
CA ASP A 55 -12.61 -7.71 5.77
C ASP A 55 -12.99 -6.76 6.92
N GLU A 56 -14.02 -7.12 7.69
CA GLU A 56 -14.50 -6.33 8.84
C GLU A 56 -13.47 -6.14 9.97
N ASN A 57 -12.43 -6.97 10.02
CA ASN A 57 -11.35 -6.91 11.00
C ASN A 57 -10.07 -6.28 10.41
N TYR A 58 -10.18 -5.63 9.25
CA TYR A 58 -9.06 -5.03 8.53
C TYR A 58 -7.97 -6.04 8.12
N ARG A 59 -8.36 -7.28 7.82
CA ARG A 59 -7.49 -8.32 7.27
C ARG A 59 -7.69 -8.46 5.77
N ILE A 60 -6.65 -8.85 5.04
CA ILE A 60 -6.72 -9.01 3.59
C ILE A 60 -7.72 -10.13 3.28
N ILE A 61 -8.73 -9.83 2.46
CA ILE A 61 -9.64 -10.83 1.92
C ILE A 61 -8.82 -11.74 0.98
N LYS A 62 -8.57 -12.99 1.40
CA LYS A 62 -7.84 -13.95 0.58
C LYS A 62 -8.57 -14.17 -0.75
N LYS A 63 -7.91 -13.82 -1.85
CA LYS A 63 -8.37 -14.13 -3.21
C LYS A 63 -7.70 -15.44 -3.67
N ASP A 64 -8.49 -16.45 -4.05
CA ASP A 64 -7.97 -17.55 -4.88
C ASP A 64 -7.79 -17.00 -6.31
N GLY A 65 -6.62 -16.42 -6.59
CA GLY A 65 -6.35 -15.73 -7.86
C GLY A 65 -7.00 -14.34 -7.95
N HIS A 66 -7.71 -14.04 -9.04
CA HIS A 66 -8.33 -12.73 -9.30
C HIS A 66 -9.84 -12.65 -8.98
N LYS A 67 -10.38 -13.61 -8.23
CA LYS A 67 -11.81 -13.63 -7.89
C LYS A 67 -12.03 -13.37 -6.41
N TYR A 68 -12.88 -12.39 -6.11
CA TYR A 68 -13.39 -12.13 -4.78
C TYR A 68 -14.19 -13.33 -4.30
N VAL A 69 -13.75 -13.97 -3.22
CA VAL A 69 -14.59 -14.93 -2.50
C VAL A 69 -15.72 -14.11 -1.89
N GLN A 70 -16.96 -14.49 -2.21
CA GLN A 70 -18.18 -13.75 -1.89
C GLN A 70 -18.27 -13.35 -0.41
N LYS A 71 -18.90 -12.20 -0.17
CA LYS A 71 -19.45 -11.79 1.13
C LYS A 71 -20.27 -12.89 1.79
#